data_AF-A0A971HN31-F1
#
_entry.id   AF-A0A971HN31-F1
#
_cell.length_a   1.000
_cell.length_b   1.000
_cell.length_c   1.000
_cell.angle_alpha   90.00
_cell.angle_beta   90.00
_cell.angle_gamma   90.00
#
_symmetry.space_group_name_H-M   'P 1'
#
loop_
_entity.id
_entity.type
_entity.pdbx_description
1 polymer ?
#
loop_
_entity_poly.entity_id
_entity_poly.type
_entity_poly.pdbx_seq_one_letter_code
_entity_poly.pdbx_strand_id
1 'polypeptide(L)'
;IRRTQKGNNNAYCQDNEISWFDWNLDEESQKMLQFTRKVIKIRRDHPVLHRTKFFQGRLIRGSNVRDIIWYKPDGTEMDDQAWSSHNTRSLSMFLAGSGVDDVDENGVPLHDDNLLLMLNASSEDKVYILPKFEAHWELMISTFDPNAEELVFSGQSTKLKSRSLKLFRCCQKVNP
;
A
#
# COMPACT_ATOMS: atom_id res chain seq x y z
N ILE A 1 -1.89 5.79 19.30
CA ILE A 1 -1.95 6.73 20.44
C ILE A 1 -1.03 7.95 20.31
N ARG A 2 -0.33 8.19 19.19
CA ARG A 2 0.54 9.38 19.00
C ARG A 2 1.50 9.69 20.18
N ARG A 3 2.08 8.65 20.79
CA ARG A 3 3.04 8.78 21.89
C ARG A 3 4.21 9.67 21.45
N THR A 4 4.63 10.56 22.34
CA THR A 4 5.75 11.49 22.12
C THR A 4 6.77 11.39 23.24
N GLN A 5 8.05 11.47 22.90
CA GLN A 5 9.16 11.65 23.84
C GLN A 5 9.72 13.08 23.78
N LYS A 6 8.92 14.04 23.27
CA LYS A 6 9.30 15.46 23.09
C LYS A 6 10.60 15.68 22.32
N GLY A 7 10.86 14.82 21.32
CA GLY A 7 12.06 14.87 20.48
C GLY A 7 13.27 14.09 21.03
N ASN A 8 13.18 13.55 22.25
CA ASN A 8 14.18 12.60 22.74
C ASN A 8 14.05 11.29 21.94
N ASN A 9 15.13 10.86 21.29
CA ASN A 9 15.19 9.60 20.54
C ASN A 9 15.89 8.48 21.33
N ASN A 10 16.22 8.71 22.61
CA ASN A 10 16.97 7.81 23.47
C ASN A 10 16.55 7.92 24.96
N ALA A 11 15.25 7.81 25.25
CA ALA A 11 14.69 7.94 26.60
C ALA A 11 14.91 6.71 27.52
N TYR A 12 16.04 6.00 27.39
CA TYR A 12 16.27 4.71 28.05
C TYR A 12 16.34 4.78 29.59
N CYS A 13 16.80 5.91 30.14
CA CYS A 13 16.90 6.14 31.59
C CYS A 13 15.78 7.02 32.16
N GLN A 14 14.74 7.29 31.38
CA GLN A 14 13.61 8.14 31.79
C GLN A 14 12.48 7.25 32.28
N ASP A 15 12.30 7.15 33.60
CA ASP A 15 11.10 6.56 34.21
C ASP A 15 10.18 7.68 34.69
N ASN A 16 9.48 8.31 33.75
CA ASN A 16 8.58 9.44 33.96
C ASN A 16 7.67 9.63 32.75
N GLU A 17 6.89 10.71 32.72
CA GLU A 17 5.89 11.02 31.69
C GLU A 17 6.47 11.13 30.28
N ILE A 18 7.79 11.30 30.10
CA ILE A 18 8.44 11.26 28.78
C ILE A 18 8.34 9.85 28.19
N SER A 19 8.45 8.81 29.02
CA SER A 19 8.45 7.42 28.59
C SER A 19 7.16 6.68 28.88
N TRP A 20 6.34 7.14 29.82
CA TRP A 20 5.06 6.48 30.13
C TRP A 20 4.08 6.52 28.95
N PHE A 21 3.10 5.62 28.99
CA PHE A 21 2.00 5.62 28.03
C PHE A 21 0.89 6.56 28.52
N ASP A 22 0.58 7.58 27.72
CA ASP A 22 -0.59 8.41 27.94
C ASP A 22 -1.82 7.78 27.27
N TRP A 23 -2.82 7.44 28.09
CA TRP A 23 -4.07 6.86 27.65
C TRP A 23 -5.20 7.88 27.52
N ASN A 24 -4.97 9.14 27.89
CA ASN A 24 -5.92 10.23 27.68
C ASN A 24 -5.86 10.71 26.23
N LEU A 25 -6.59 10.00 25.35
CA LEU A 25 -6.52 10.25 23.91
C LEU A 25 -7.39 11.43 23.49
N ASP A 26 -6.73 12.47 22.95
CA ASP A 26 -7.40 13.53 22.19
C ASP A 26 -7.99 13.03 20.86
N GLU A 27 -8.75 13.89 20.19
CA GLU A 27 -9.44 13.55 18.93
C GLU A 27 -8.47 13.07 17.84
N GLU A 28 -7.31 13.73 17.70
CA GLU A 28 -6.30 13.35 16.71
C GLU A 28 -5.66 11.99 17.04
N SER A 29 -5.42 11.70 18.31
CA SER A 29 -4.88 10.41 18.77
C SER A 29 -5.87 9.27 18.58
N GLN A 30 -7.16 9.54 18.76
CA GLN A 30 -8.23 8.62 18.42
C GLN A 30 -8.29 8.37 16.92
N LYS A 31 -8.24 9.41 16.08
CA LYS A 31 -8.18 9.28 14.61
C LYS A 31 -6.98 8.42 14.17
N MET A 32 -5.79 8.69 14.70
CA MET A 32 -4.58 7.90 14.41
C MET A 32 -4.71 6.44 14.87
N LEU A 33 -5.33 6.20 16.03
CA LEU A 33 -5.60 4.84 16.51
C LEU A 33 -6.54 4.09 15.56
N GLN A 34 -7.64 4.72 15.14
CA GLN A 34 -8.59 4.11 14.20
C GLN A 34 -7.96 3.84 12.84
N PHE A 35 -7.18 4.80 12.32
CA PHE A 35 -6.42 4.62 11.08
C PHE A 35 -5.46 3.44 11.19
N THR A 36 -4.69 3.36 12.28
CA THR A 36 -3.74 2.25 12.50
C THR A 36 -4.47 0.89 12.59
N ARG A 37 -5.62 0.83 13.26
CA ARG A 37 -6.46 -0.38 13.31
C ARG A 37 -6.95 -0.79 11.91
N LYS A 38 -7.38 0.17 11.08
CA LYS A 38 -7.77 -0.06 9.68
C LYS A 38 -6.61 -0.66 8.88
N VAL A 39 -5.41 -0.08 8.97
CA VAL A 39 -4.22 -0.60 8.26
C VAL A 39 -3.83 -2.00 8.72
N ILE A 40 -3.85 -2.28 10.04
CA ILE A 40 -3.58 -3.62 10.57
C ILE A 40 -4.61 -4.63 10.07
N LYS A 41 -5.90 -4.27 10.04
CA LYS A 41 -6.96 -5.13 9.52
C LYS A 41 -6.72 -5.45 8.04
N ILE A 42 -6.46 -4.44 7.21
CA ILE A 42 -6.13 -4.62 5.79
C ILE A 42 -4.93 -5.56 5.62
N ARG A 43 -3.84 -5.34 6.38
CA ARG A 43 -2.69 -6.23 6.33
C ARG A 43 -3.06 -7.68 6.68
N ARG A 44 -3.93 -7.92 7.66
CA ARG A 44 -4.34 -9.27 8.07
C ARG A 44 -5.26 -9.93 7.03
N ASP A 45 -6.19 -9.17 6.48
CA ASP A 45 -7.21 -9.65 5.55
C ASP A 45 -6.64 -9.97 4.15
N HIS A 46 -5.47 -9.43 3.81
CA HIS A 46 -4.83 -9.59 2.51
C HIS A 46 -3.49 -10.36 2.58
N PRO A 47 -3.51 -11.71 2.43
CA PRO A 47 -2.32 -12.58 2.36
C PRO A 47 -1.19 -12.07 1.47
N VAL A 48 -1.50 -11.38 0.37
CA VAL A 48 -0.49 -10.83 -0.55
C VAL A 48 0.46 -9.82 0.12
N LEU A 49 0.05 -9.24 1.26
CA LEU A 49 0.86 -8.30 2.04
C LEU A 49 1.72 -8.97 3.14
N HIS A 50 1.53 -10.25 3.44
CA HIS A 50 2.24 -10.96 4.52
C HIS A 50 2.67 -12.39 4.17
N ARG A 51 2.93 -12.63 2.89
CA ARG A 51 3.45 -13.88 2.32
C ARG A 51 4.73 -14.37 3.00
N THR A 52 4.92 -15.69 3.01
CA THR A 52 6.15 -16.35 3.48
C THR A 52 7.27 -16.39 2.43
N LYS A 53 6.94 -16.16 1.16
CA LYS A 53 7.87 -16.20 0.02
C LYS A 53 7.97 -14.84 -0.68
N PHE A 54 9.13 -14.55 -1.25
CA PHE A 54 9.34 -13.34 -2.07
C PHE A 54 8.55 -13.38 -3.38
N PHE A 55 8.18 -12.21 -3.88
CA PHE A 55 7.74 -12.03 -5.27
C PHE A 55 8.92 -12.24 -6.23
N GLN A 56 8.64 -12.80 -7.40
CA GLN A 56 9.65 -13.15 -8.40
C GLN A 56 9.58 -12.28 -9.66
N GLY A 57 8.51 -11.50 -9.85
CA GLY A 57 8.27 -10.75 -11.08
C GLY A 57 8.01 -11.67 -12.27
N ARG A 58 7.41 -12.84 -12.04
CA ARG A 58 7.20 -13.89 -13.04
C ARG A 58 5.72 -14.15 -13.23
N LEU A 59 5.38 -14.67 -14.41
CA LEU A 59 4.02 -15.08 -14.72
C LEU A 59 3.54 -16.12 -13.70
N ILE A 60 2.33 -15.90 -13.20
CA ILE A 60 1.65 -16.85 -12.32
C ILE A 60 1.20 -18.06 -13.16
N ARG A 61 1.33 -19.27 -12.62
CA ARG A 61 0.92 -20.49 -13.33
C ARG A 61 -0.55 -20.42 -13.74
N GLY A 62 -0.83 -20.54 -15.03
CA GLY A 62 -2.19 -20.47 -15.57
C GLY A 62 -2.76 -19.06 -15.70
N SER A 63 -1.93 -18.02 -15.59
CA SER A 63 -2.30 -16.61 -15.81
C SER A 63 -1.27 -15.91 -16.70
N ASN A 64 -1.71 -14.85 -17.38
CA ASN A 64 -0.84 -13.97 -18.16
C ASN A 64 -0.31 -12.77 -17.36
N VAL A 65 -0.53 -12.75 -16.03
CA VAL A 65 -0.12 -11.66 -15.14
C VAL A 65 1.04 -12.09 -14.26
N ARG A 66 1.97 -11.16 -14.00
CA ARG A 66 3.08 -11.36 -13.06
C ARG A 66 2.63 -11.16 -11.61
N ASP A 67 3.26 -11.88 -10.69
CA ASP A 67 2.97 -11.77 -9.26
C ASP A 67 3.21 -10.37 -8.67
N ILE A 68 4.14 -9.61 -9.26
CA ILE A 68 4.39 -8.20 -8.97
C ILE A 68 4.73 -7.43 -10.25
N ILE A 69 4.24 -6.19 -10.36
CA ILE A 69 4.62 -5.25 -11.42
C ILE A 69 4.85 -3.86 -10.81
N TRP A 70 5.91 -3.20 -11.25
CA TRP A 70 6.24 -1.84 -10.84
C TRP A 70 5.93 -0.86 -11.96
N TYR A 71 5.26 0.24 -11.64
CA TYR A 71 4.87 1.26 -12.60
C TYR A 71 5.41 2.64 -12.21
N LYS A 72 5.70 3.44 -13.23
CA LYS A 72 5.88 4.88 -13.13
C LYS A 72 4.50 5.56 -12.93
N PRO A 73 4.46 6.84 -12.50
CA PRO A 73 3.20 7.57 -12.36
C PRO A 73 2.40 7.69 -13.67
N ASP A 74 3.05 7.65 -14.83
CA ASP A 74 2.38 7.67 -16.14
C ASP A 74 1.72 6.33 -16.53
N GLY A 75 1.75 5.33 -15.65
CA GLY A 75 1.14 4.01 -15.87
C GLY A 75 1.98 3.08 -16.74
N THR A 76 3.15 3.51 -17.22
CA THR A 76 4.09 2.62 -17.90
C THR A 76 4.94 1.85 -16.90
N GLU A 77 5.41 0.67 -17.28
CA GLU A 77 6.25 -0.13 -16.40
C GLU A 77 7.58 0.55 -16.09
N MET A 78 8.08 0.27 -14.90
CA MET A 78 9.35 0.79 -14.42
C MET A 78 10.49 0.05 -15.11
N ASP A 79 11.25 0.77 -15.92
CA ASP A 79 12.48 0.30 -16.58
C ASP A 79 13.71 0.47 -15.69
N ASP A 80 14.83 -0.17 -16.06
CA ASP A 80 16.08 -0.16 -15.27
C ASP A 80 16.66 1.25 -15.06
N GLN A 81 16.48 2.14 -16.05
CA GLN A 81 16.96 3.52 -15.99
C GLN A 81 16.15 4.32 -14.96
N ALA A 82 14.83 4.22 -15.00
CA ALA A 82 13.94 4.85 -14.04
C ALA A 82 14.11 4.27 -12.63
N TRP A 83 14.33 2.96 -12.52
CA TRP A 83 14.59 2.28 -11.25
C TRP A 83 15.88 2.77 -10.58
N SER A 84 16.94 2.95 -11.36
CA SER A 84 18.26 3.36 -10.87
C SER A 84 18.40 4.88 -10.69
N SER A 85 17.38 5.66 -11.03
CA SER A 85 17.43 7.12 -10.95
C SER A 85 17.32 7.64 -9.52
N HIS A 86 18.30 8.43 -9.09
CA HIS A 86 18.32 9.11 -7.78
C HIS A 86 17.15 10.10 -7.58
N ASN A 87 16.48 10.50 -8.67
CA ASN A 87 15.36 11.43 -8.64
C ASN A 87 13.99 10.72 -8.51
N THR A 88 13.96 9.38 -8.55
CA THR A 88 12.72 8.62 -8.42
C THR A 88 12.20 8.73 -6.98
N ARG A 89 11.14 9.51 -6.80
CA ARG A 89 10.44 9.75 -5.52
C ARG A 89 9.00 9.23 -5.53
N SER A 90 8.62 8.52 -6.59
CA SER A 90 7.24 8.21 -6.92
C SER A 90 7.17 6.91 -7.71
N LEU A 91 6.32 5.97 -7.28
CA LEU A 91 6.12 4.69 -7.94
C LEU A 91 4.74 4.12 -7.61
N SER A 92 4.30 3.17 -8.44
CA SER A 92 3.20 2.27 -8.10
C SER A 92 3.67 0.82 -8.10
N MET A 93 3.08 0.02 -7.23
CA MET A 93 3.32 -1.41 -7.10
C MET A 93 1.99 -2.13 -7.23
N PHE A 94 1.85 -2.94 -8.28
CA PHE A 94 0.75 -3.86 -8.46
C PHE A 94 1.15 -5.23 -7.88
N LEU A 95 0.25 -5.80 -7.07
CA LEU A 95 0.38 -7.14 -6.52
C LEU A 95 -0.80 -7.98 -6.99
N ALA A 96 -0.51 -9.09 -7.66
CA ALA A 96 -1.54 -10.02 -8.09
C ALA A 96 -1.96 -10.92 -6.93
N GLY A 97 -3.24 -10.89 -6.56
CA GLY A 97 -3.77 -11.72 -5.48
C GLY A 97 -3.82 -13.21 -5.83
N SER A 98 -3.88 -13.54 -7.13
CA SER A 98 -3.69 -14.90 -7.64
C SER A 98 -2.23 -15.38 -7.59
N GLY A 99 -1.27 -14.49 -7.31
CA GLY A 99 0.16 -14.78 -7.20
C GLY A 99 0.60 -15.23 -5.80
N VAL A 100 -0.35 -15.39 -4.87
CA VAL A 100 -0.08 -15.91 -3.53
C VAL A 100 0.19 -17.42 -3.64
N ASP A 101 1.45 -17.78 -3.90
CA ASP A 101 1.93 -19.17 -3.80
C ASP A 101 2.19 -19.54 -2.33
N ASP A 102 1.15 -19.49 -1.51
CA ASP A 102 1.20 -19.79 -0.08
C ASP A 102 -0.05 -20.59 0.35
N VAL A 103 0.04 -21.26 1.49
CA VAL A 103 -1.04 -22.09 2.05
C VAL A 103 -1.33 -21.70 3.50
N ASP A 104 -2.54 -21.97 3.96
CA ASP A 104 -2.87 -21.85 5.38
C ASP A 104 -2.28 -23.02 6.21
N GLU A 105 -2.56 -23.01 7.52
CA GLU A 105 -2.12 -24.06 8.46
C GLU A 105 -2.66 -25.47 8.12
N ASN A 106 -3.69 -25.56 7.29
CA ASN A 106 -4.30 -26.82 6.83
C ASN A 106 -3.84 -27.22 5.41
N GLY A 107 -2.94 -26.44 4.80
CA GLY A 107 -2.47 -26.68 3.43
C GLY A 107 -3.42 -26.19 2.33
N VAL A 108 -4.43 -25.39 2.67
CA VAL A 108 -5.35 -24.81 1.68
C VAL A 108 -4.68 -23.62 0.98
N PRO A 109 -4.65 -23.57 -0.37
CA PRO A 109 -4.10 -22.43 -1.11
C PRO A 109 -4.78 -21.12 -0.72
N LEU A 110 -3.96 -20.11 -0.44
CA LEU A 110 -4.44 -18.77 -0.17
C LEU A 110 -4.75 -18.05 -1.49
N HIS A 111 -5.88 -17.35 -1.51
CA HIS A 111 -6.28 -16.46 -2.59
C HIS A 111 -6.54 -15.08 -2.04
N ASP A 112 -6.30 -14.05 -2.87
CA ASP A 112 -6.46 -12.67 -2.47
C ASP A 112 -6.97 -11.82 -3.64
N ASP A 113 -7.38 -10.59 -3.33
CA ASP A 113 -7.69 -9.56 -4.31
C ASP A 113 -6.40 -8.98 -4.91
N ASN A 114 -6.51 -8.33 -6.08
CA ASN A 114 -5.39 -7.59 -6.65
C ASN A 114 -5.25 -6.24 -5.95
N LEU A 115 -4.03 -5.87 -5.58
CA LEU A 115 -3.74 -4.62 -4.89
C LEU A 115 -2.88 -3.69 -5.74
N LEU A 116 -3.13 -2.38 -5.64
CA LEU A 116 -2.32 -1.35 -6.27
C LEU A 116 -1.93 -0.30 -5.23
N LEU A 117 -0.67 -0.31 -4.83
CA LEU A 117 -0.09 0.67 -3.92
C LEU A 117 0.58 1.78 -4.72
N MET A 118 0.20 3.02 -4.49
CA MET A 118 0.83 4.21 -5.08
C MET A 118 1.52 5.02 -3.99
N LEU A 119 2.79 5.36 -4.20
CA LEU A 119 3.63 6.08 -3.23
C LEU A 119 4.13 7.38 -3.85
N ASN A 120 3.84 8.53 -3.23
CA ASN A 120 4.43 9.80 -3.61
C ASN A 120 5.22 10.41 -2.45
N ALA A 121 6.54 10.21 -2.44
CA ALA A 121 7.45 10.81 -1.47
C ALA A 121 7.96 12.21 -1.88
N SER A 122 7.57 12.69 -3.07
CA SER A 122 7.98 14.01 -3.57
C SER A 122 7.25 15.14 -2.82
N SER A 123 7.77 16.36 -2.96
CA SER A 123 7.16 17.59 -2.44
C SER A 123 5.99 18.09 -3.29
N GLU A 124 5.70 17.46 -4.43
CA GLU A 124 4.70 17.91 -5.39
C GLU A 124 3.56 16.91 -5.50
N ASP A 125 2.37 17.44 -5.80
CA ASP A 125 1.23 16.61 -6.18
C ASP A 125 1.51 15.96 -7.54
N LYS A 126 1.11 14.70 -7.71
CA LYS A 126 1.27 13.98 -8.97
C LYS A 126 -0.02 13.32 -9.41
N VAL A 127 -0.17 13.18 -10.73
CA VAL A 127 -1.24 12.41 -11.34
C VAL A 127 -0.69 11.02 -11.66
N TYR A 128 -1.42 10.00 -11.24
CA TYR A 128 -1.10 8.60 -11.47
C TYR A 128 -2.10 7.99 -12.44
N ILE A 129 -1.63 7.36 -13.51
CA ILE A 129 -2.46 6.59 -14.44
C ILE A 129 -2.50 5.15 -13.94
N LEU A 130 -3.71 4.61 -13.76
CA LEU A 130 -3.89 3.24 -13.28
C LEU A 130 -3.60 2.25 -14.42
N PRO A 131 -3.01 1.08 -14.11
CA PRO A 131 -2.72 0.05 -15.10
C PRO A 131 -3.95 -0.33 -15.93
N LYS A 132 -3.74 -0.62 -17.21
CA LYS A 132 -4.81 -0.94 -18.18
C LYS A 132 -5.25 -2.40 -18.09
N PHE A 133 -5.76 -2.80 -16.94
CA PHE A 133 -6.41 -4.10 -16.78
C PHE A 133 -7.91 -3.99 -17.05
N GLU A 134 -8.63 -5.04 -17.43
CA GLU A 134 -10.11 -4.98 -17.42
C GLU A 134 -10.64 -5.03 -15.98
N ALA A 135 -10.57 -3.89 -15.27
CA ALA A 135 -10.75 -3.78 -13.83
C ALA A 135 -11.31 -2.42 -13.40
N HIS A 136 -11.93 -2.40 -12.20
CA HIS A 136 -12.25 -1.20 -11.44
C HIS A 136 -11.53 -1.24 -10.09
N TRP A 137 -10.98 -0.10 -9.69
CA TRP A 137 -10.10 0.04 -8.53
C TRP A 137 -10.81 0.79 -7.42
N GLU A 138 -11.04 0.10 -6.30
CA GLU A 138 -11.65 0.66 -5.11
C GLU A 138 -10.59 1.15 -4.13
N LEU A 139 -10.69 2.39 -3.67
CA LEU A 139 -9.76 2.96 -2.69
C LEU A 139 -9.97 2.35 -1.31
N MET A 140 -8.92 1.74 -0.76
CA MET A 140 -8.90 1.21 0.60
C MET A 140 -8.31 2.19 1.62
N ILE A 141 -7.20 2.83 1.25
CA ILE A 141 -6.42 3.72 2.14
C ILE A 141 -5.98 4.94 1.35
N SER A 142 -6.13 6.12 1.95
CA SER A 142 -5.45 7.35 1.56
C SER A 142 -4.86 7.98 2.82
N THR A 143 -3.58 8.35 2.80
CA THR A 143 -2.94 9.01 3.95
C THR A 143 -3.16 10.53 3.96
N PHE A 144 -3.57 11.11 2.83
CA PHE A 144 -3.92 12.53 2.77
C PHE A 144 -5.33 12.80 3.32
N ASP A 145 -6.27 11.91 2.96
CA ASP A 145 -7.65 11.95 3.46
C ASP A 145 -8.09 10.53 3.81
N PRO A 146 -8.09 10.15 5.10
CA PRO A 146 -8.49 8.83 5.58
C PRO A 146 -9.93 8.43 5.27
N ASN A 147 -10.80 9.41 4.98
CA ASN A 147 -12.22 9.22 4.70
C ASN A 147 -12.54 9.27 3.20
N ALA A 148 -11.53 9.46 2.34
CA ALA A 148 -11.73 9.48 0.91
C ALA A 148 -12.28 8.13 0.43
N GLU A 149 -13.29 8.22 -0.44
CA GLU A 149 -13.82 7.11 -1.21
C GLU A 149 -13.59 7.41 -2.69
N GLU A 150 -13.08 6.42 -3.41
CA GLU A 150 -12.76 6.60 -4.83
C GLU A 150 -12.91 5.26 -5.55
N LEU A 151 -13.52 5.33 -6.73
CA LEU A 151 -13.59 4.23 -7.69
C LEU A 151 -12.98 4.73 -8.99
N VAL A 152 -11.92 4.07 -9.45
CA VAL A 152 -11.19 4.47 -10.66
C VAL A 152 -11.15 3.33 -11.65
N PHE A 153 -11.53 3.61 -12.90
CA PHE A 153 -11.45 2.60 -13.96
C PHE A 153 -10.03 2.51 -14.50
N SER A 154 -9.67 1.34 -15.00
CA SER A 154 -8.35 1.14 -15.61
C SER A 154 -8.04 2.11 -16.73
N GLY A 155 -6.78 2.55 -16.80
CA GLY A 155 -6.33 3.57 -17.73
C GLY A 155 -6.79 5.00 -17.39
N GLN A 156 -7.71 5.19 -16.44
CA GLN A 156 -7.98 6.52 -15.88
C GLN A 156 -6.90 6.92 -14.90
N SER A 157 -6.98 8.16 -14.41
CA SER A 157 -6.00 8.71 -13.51
C SER A 157 -6.60 9.14 -12.18
N THR A 158 -5.75 9.13 -11.15
CA THR A 158 -6.05 9.68 -9.83
C THR A 158 -4.97 10.66 -9.41
N LYS A 159 -5.35 11.67 -8.61
CA LYS A 159 -4.39 12.59 -8.01
C LYS A 159 -3.86 12.02 -6.70
N LEU A 160 -2.54 12.02 -6.54
CA LEU A 160 -1.86 11.68 -5.31
C LEU A 160 -1.10 12.90 -4.77
N LYS A 161 -1.45 13.30 -3.55
CA LYS A 161 -0.86 14.48 -2.90
C LYS A 161 0.61 14.28 -2.58
N SER A 162 1.36 15.37 -2.44
CA SER A 162 2.74 15.31 -1.97
C SER A 162 2.84 14.56 -0.63
N ARG A 163 3.91 13.77 -0.45
CA ARG A 163 4.17 12.99 0.78
C ARG A 163 2.99 12.11 1.23
N SER A 164 2.31 11.46 0.28
CA SER A 164 1.15 10.63 0.56
C SER A 164 1.18 9.31 -0.20
N LEU A 165 0.31 8.38 0.21
CA LEU A 165 0.07 7.13 -0.49
C LEU A 165 -1.43 6.87 -0.62
N LYS A 166 -1.76 6.07 -1.64
CA LYS A 166 -3.06 5.44 -1.81
C LYS A 166 -2.87 3.93 -2.00
N LEU A 167 -3.77 3.14 -1.43
CA LEU A 167 -3.89 1.70 -1.68
C LEU A 167 -5.26 1.42 -2.28
N PHE A 168 -5.27 0.80 -3.45
CA PHE A 168 -6.48 0.34 -4.13
C PHE A 168 -6.57 -1.18 -4.17
N ARG A 169 -7.79 -1.67 -4.36
CA ARG A 169 -8.13 -3.08 -4.50
C ARG A 169 -8.98 -3.32 -5.75
N CYS A 170 -8.81 -4.48 -6.37
CA CYS A 170 -9.65 -4.99 -7.43
C CYS A 170 -9.92 -6.48 -7.21
N CYS A 171 -11.19 -6.85 -7.03
CA CYS A 171 -11.62 -8.23 -6.79
C CYS A 171 -11.77 -9.06 -8.08
N GLN A 172 -11.66 -8.41 -9.25
CA GLN A 172 -11.80 -9.09 -10.55
C GLN A 172 -10.51 -9.78 -10.96
N LYS A 173 -10.63 -10.88 -11.72
CA LYS A 173 -9.47 -11.44 -12.42
C LYS A 173 -8.96 -10.41 -13.40
N VAL A 174 -7.73 -9.95 -13.15
CA VAL A 174 -7.03 -9.03 -14.02
C VAL A 174 -6.46 -9.81 -15.20
N ASN A 175 -6.80 -9.37 -16.41
CA ASN A 175 -6.12 -9.77 -17.64
C ASN A 175 -5.33 -8.56 -18.18
N PRO A 176 -4.07 -8.74 -18.64
CA PRO A 176 -3.27 -7.68 -19.25
C PRO A 176 -3.87 -7.14 -20.54
#